data_AF-A0AAC9S003-F1
#
_entry.id   AF-A0AAC9S003-F1
#
_cell.length_a   1.000
_cell.length_b   1.000
_cell.length_c   1.000
_cell.angle_alpha   90.00
_cell.angle_beta   90.00
_cell.angle_gamma   90.00
#
_symmetry.space_group_name_H-M   'P 1'
#
loop_
_entity.id
_entity.type
_entity.pdbx_description
1 polymer ?
#
loop_
_entity_poly.entity_id
_entity_poly.type
_entity_poly.pdbx_seq_one_letter_code
_entity_poly.pdbx_strand_id
1 'polypeptide(L)'
;MILDRPATLIPRNRDQSPAFGGMNQETQRSYGLELDMPMDAGIAPYVHVLRSEGIETSESCEGGEGHVFPEPTIRFFGGKGEGFRAFAIAAAHGLPVLSLRRIWTVDDGELTGPLWEMVFAKKAQS
;
A
#
# COMPACT_ATOMS: atom_id res chain seq x y z
N MET A 1 -8.86 1.88 70.54
CA MET A 1 -10.08 2.43 71.18
C MET A 1 -10.30 3.81 70.58
N ILE A 2 -11.16 3.98 69.55
CA ILE A 2 -12.54 4.57 69.58
C ILE A 2 -12.63 5.87 70.42
N LEU A 3 -13.22 7.03 70.05
CA LEU A 3 -14.25 7.52 69.08
C LEU A 3 -13.87 8.96 68.58
N ASP A 4 -14.53 9.68 67.64
CA ASP A 4 -15.18 9.38 66.34
C ASP A 4 -15.35 10.70 65.49
N ARG A 5 -16.52 11.02 64.89
CA ARG A 5 -16.79 12.14 63.94
C ARG A 5 -17.94 13.08 64.41
N PRO A 6 -18.21 14.27 63.80
CA PRO A 6 -18.82 14.49 62.45
C PRO A 6 -18.25 15.73 61.68
N ALA A 7 -18.68 16.20 60.50
CA ALA A 7 -19.22 15.70 59.23
C ALA A 7 -19.80 16.92 58.47
N THR A 8 -19.48 17.15 57.17
CA THR A 8 -20.29 18.07 56.31
C THR A 8 -20.19 17.68 54.83
N LEU A 9 -21.31 17.82 54.11
CA LEU A 9 -21.55 17.49 52.70
C LEU A 9 -22.48 18.60 52.12
N ILE A 10 -22.71 18.82 50.81
CA ILE A 10 -22.32 18.19 49.53
C ILE A 10 -22.47 19.31 48.44
N PRO A 11 -21.77 19.34 47.27
CA PRO A 11 -22.08 18.42 46.17
C PRO A 11 -20.93 18.00 45.23
N ARG A 12 -21.29 17.03 44.38
CA ARG A 12 -20.51 16.48 43.25
C ARG A 12 -20.38 17.50 42.11
N ASN A 13 -19.39 17.32 41.25
CA ASN A 13 -19.69 17.33 39.81
C ASN A 13 -19.01 16.14 39.11
N ARG A 14 -19.64 15.66 38.03
CA ARG A 14 -19.16 14.55 37.20
C ARG A 14 -18.19 15.08 36.14
N ASP A 15 -17.03 14.44 36.01
CA ASP A 15 -16.60 13.77 34.78
C ASP A 15 -15.46 12.83 35.17
N GLN A 16 -15.63 11.51 35.09
CA GLN A 16 -15.57 10.73 33.85
C GLN A 16 -14.23 10.89 33.11
N SER A 17 -13.15 10.53 33.79
CA SER A 17 -11.99 9.95 33.09
C SER A 17 -12.49 8.80 32.21
N PRO A 18 -12.27 8.81 30.88
CA PRO A 18 -12.52 7.62 30.07
C PRO A 18 -11.55 6.52 30.53
N ALA A 19 -12.09 5.33 30.76
CA ALA A 19 -11.27 4.17 31.11
C ALA A 19 -10.34 3.82 29.94
N PHE A 20 -9.15 3.32 30.26
CA PHE A 20 -8.27 2.68 29.27
C PHE A 20 -8.89 1.36 28.80
N GLY A 21 -9.81 1.44 27.84
CA GLY A 21 -10.46 0.31 27.20
C GLY A 21 -9.98 0.10 25.77
N GLY A 22 -9.53 -1.12 25.46
CA GLY A 22 -9.39 -1.62 24.08
C GLY A 22 -8.24 -1.05 23.26
N MET A 23 -7.13 -1.79 23.17
CA MET A 23 -6.21 -1.64 22.02
C MET A 23 -6.82 -2.35 20.80
N ASN A 24 -7.34 -1.59 19.83
CA ASN A 24 -7.67 -2.14 18.51
C ASN A 24 -6.46 -1.97 17.59
N GLN A 25 -6.01 -3.06 16.94
CA GLN A 25 -4.71 -3.16 16.28
C GLN A 25 -4.70 -2.75 14.79
N GLU A 26 -5.71 -2.02 14.31
CA GLU A 26 -5.92 -1.74 12.88
C GLU A 26 -5.75 -0.25 12.55
N THR A 27 -4.52 0.23 12.60
CA THR A 27 -4.12 1.46 11.90
C THR A 27 -2.68 1.35 11.42
N GLN A 28 -2.49 0.52 10.39
CA GLN A 28 -1.31 0.66 9.53
C GLN A 28 -1.41 2.04 8.86
N ARG A 29 -0.52 2.95 9.24
CA ARG A 29 -0.53 4.33 8.74
C ARG A 29 0.00 4.34 7.31
N SER A 30 -0.85 4.72 6.35
CA SER A 30 -0.42 4.92 4.97
C SER A 30 0.51 6.13 4.85
N TYR A 31 1.56 5.98 4.04
CA TYR A 31 2.51 7.04 3.73
C TYR A 31 2.23 7.56 2.32
N GLY A 32 1.61 8.74 2.24
CA GLY A 32 1.17 9.34 0.98
C GLY A 32 -0.35 9.27 0.84
N LEU A 33 -0.91 10.29 0.20
CA LEU A 33 -2.37 10.47 0.06
C LEU A 33 -2.96 9.32 -0.77
N GLU A 34 -3.55 8.33 -0.11
CA GLU A 34 -4.47 7.39 -0.74
C GLU A 34 -5.69 8.18 -1.24
N LEU A 35 -5.71 8.44 -2.54
CA LEU A 35 -6.97 8.59 -3.25
C LEU A 35 -7.63 7.21 -3.22
N ASP A 36 -8.87 7.13 -2.71
CA ASP A 36 -9.68 5.91 -2.62
C ASP A 36 -10.12 5.37 -4.00
N MET A 37 -9.17 5.21 -4.93
CA MET A 37 -9.37 4.54 -6.20
C MET A 37 -9.19 3.03 -6.00
N PRO A 38 -10.21 2.20 -6.29
CA PRO A 38 -10.08 0.76 -6.15
C PRO A 38 -9.00 0.23 -7.09
N MET A 39 -8.05 -0.50 -6.52
CA MET A 39 -6.99 -1.20 -7.24
C MET A 39 -7.42 -2.64 -7.52
N ASP A 40 -7.13 -3.15 -8.73
CA ASP A 40 -7.48 -4.52 -9.14
C ASP A 40 -6.99 -5.56 -8.11
N ALA A 41 -7.89 -6.40 -7.60
CA ALA A 41 -7.56 -7.39 -6.57
C ALA A 41 -6.47 -8.37 -7.03
N GLY A 42 -6.44 -8.72 -8.33
CA GLY A 42 -5.44 -9.61 -8.92
C GLY A 42 -4.03 -9.02 -9.07
N ILE A 43 -3.81 -7.72 -8.82
CA ILE A 43 -2.48 -7.09 -8.81
C ILE A 43 -2.12 -6.49 -7.44
N ALA A 44 -3.11 -6.18 -6.59
CA ALA A 44 -2.92 -5.46 -5.33
C ALA A 44 -1.77 -5.99 -4.45
N PRO A 45 -1.65 -7.30 -4.15
CA PRO A 45 -0.54 -7.82 -3.34
C PRO A 45 0.85 -7.53 -3.92
N TYR A 46 1.01 -7.54 -5.24
CA TYR A 46 2.29 -7.24 -5.88
C TYR A 46 2.63 -5.74 -5.80
N VAL A 47 1.63 -4.87 -5.96
CA VAL A 47 1.78 -3.42 -5.78
C VAL A 47 2.15 -3.08 -4.33
N HIS A 48 1.50 -3.71 -3.35
CA HIS A 48 1.80 -3.49 -1.93
C HIS A 48 3.24 -3.88 -1.58
N VAL A 49 3.75 -5.03 -2.05
CA VAL A 49 5.16 -5.45 -1.84
C VAL A 49 6.15 -4.43 -2.41
N LEU A 50 5.91 -3.92 -3.63
CA LEU A 50 6.80 -2.94 -4.24
C LEU A 50 6.74 -1.59 -3.49
N ARG A 51 5.53 -1.12 -3.12
CA ARG A 51 5.34 0.13 -2.39
C ARG A 51 5.90 0.08 -0.96
N SER A 52 5.77 -1.04 -0.24
CA SER A 52 6.32 -1.19 1.12
C SER A 52 7.85 -1.09 1.16
N GLU A 53 8.51 -1.53 0.09
CA GLU A 53 9.96 -1.43 -0.09
C GLU A 53 10.40 -0.11 -0.76
N GLY A 54 9.48 0.85 -0.94
CA GLY A 54 9.77 2.19 -1.45
C GLY A 54 9.98 2.28 -2.96
N ILE A 55 9.25 1.47 -3.74
CA ILE A 55 9.12 1.63 -5.20
C ILE A 55 7.84 2.43 -5.51
N GLU A 56 7.99 3.56 -6.20
CA GLU A 56 6.89 4.45 -6.58
C GLU A 56 6.18 3.96 -7.85
N THR A 57 5.08 3.23 -7.67
CA THR A 57 4.28 2.70 -8.80
C THR A 57 3.29 3.72 -9.34
N SER A 58 3.24 3.83 -10.67
CA SER A 58 2.46 4.82 -11.42
C SER A 58 1.19 4.25 -12.05
N GLU A 59 1.23 2.97 -12.47
CA GLU A 59 0.15 2.25 -13.13
C GLU A 59 0.18 0.79 -12.69
N SER A 60 -0.98 0.17 -12.54
CA SER A 60 -1.09 -1.26 -12.24
C SER A 60 -2.36 -1.83 -12.86
N CYS A 61 -2.28 -3.03 -13.41
CA CYS A 61 -3.42 -3.74 -13.98
C CYS A 61 -3.30 -5.24 -13.68
N GLU A 62 -4.38 -5.91 -13.31
CA GLU A 62 -4.36 -7.37 -13.09
C GLU A 62 -4.32 -8.20 -14.39
N GLY A 63 -4.71 -7.59 -15.51
CA GLY A 63 -4.73 -8.21 -16.82
C GLY A 63 -5.84 -9.25 -17.05
N GLY A 64 -5.93 -9.73 -18.28
CA GLY A 64 -6.92 -10.71 -18.74
C GLY A 64 -8.03 -10.10 -19.59
N GLU A 65 -9.13 -10.84 -19.78
CA GLU A 65 -10.25 -10.39 -20.60
C GLU A 65 -10.87 -9.09 -20.07
N GLY A 66 -11.01 -8.09 -20.93
CA GLY A 66 -11.50 -6.76 -20.58
C GLY A 66 -10.45 -5.76 -20.06
N HIS A 67 -9.20 -6.18 -19.84
CA HIS A 67 -8.12 -5.32 -19.38
C HIS A 67 -7.20 -4.84 -20.53
N VAL A 68 -6.47 -3.75 -20.30
CA VAL A 68 -5.51 -3.16 -21.26
C VAL A 68 -4.31 -4.08 -21.50
N PHE A 69 -3.92 -4.86 -20.49
CA PHE A 69 -2.79 -5.79 -20.54
C PHE A 69 -3.29 -7.24 -20.55
N PRO A 70 -2.65 -8.17 -21.28
CA PRO A 70 -3.00 -9.59 -21.21
C PRO A 70 -2.58 -10.18 -19.87
N GLU A 71 -1.38 -9.83 -19.40
CA GLU A 71 -0.79 -10.28 -18.14
C GLU A 71 -0.82 -9.19 -17.05
N PRO A 72 -0.85 -9.58 -15.76
CA PRO A 72 -0.72 -8.64 -14.66
C PRO A 72 0.58 -7.83 -14.77
N THR A 73 0.44 -6.51 -14.75
CA THR A 73 1.51 -5.56 -15.10
C THR A 73 1.52 -4.40 -14.12
N ILE A 74 2.73 -3.98 -13.69
CA ILE A 74 2.96 -2.77 -12.90
C ILE A 74 3.96 -1.89 -13.63
N ARG A 75 3.68 -0.59 -13.73
CA ARG A 75 4.66 0.41 -14.13
C ARG A 75 5.05 1.32 -12.97
N PHE A 76 6.30 1.76 -12.98
CA PHE A 76 6.88 2.56 -11.91
C PHE A 76 7.98 3.48 -12.45
N PHE A 77 8.21 4.58 -11.73
CA PHE A 77 9.25 5.56 -12.05
C PHE A 77 10.63 5.10 -11.53
N GLY A 78 11.69 5.74 -12.03
CA GLY A 78 13.00 5.67 -11.39
C GLY A 78 14.23 5.72 -12.30
N GLY A 79 15.40 5.68 -11.67
CA GLY A 79 16.69 5.73 -12.34
C GLY A 79 17.02 4.48 -13.16
N LYS A 80 18.23 4.46 -13.74
CA LYS A 80 18.73 3.30 -14.51
C LYS A 80 18.85 2.00 -13.68
N GLY A 81 18.92 2.10 -12.35
CA GLY A 81 18.97 0.96 -11.43
C GLY A 81 17.62 0.50 -10.91
N GLU A 82 16.54 1.29 -11.04
CA GLU A 82 15.31 1.07 -10.26
C GLU A 82 14.61 -0.25 -10.63
N GLY A 83 14.56 -0.59 -11.91
CA GLY A 83 14.03 -1.87 -12.37
C GLY A 83 14.74 -3.07 -11.76
N PHE A 84 16.08 -3.00 -11.62
CA PHE A 84 16.85 -4.08 -11.00
C PHE A 84 16.62 -4.17 -9.49
N ARG A 85 16.47 -3.03 -8.80
CA ARG A 85 16.07 -2.98 -7.38
C ARG A 85 14.68 -3.59 -7.18
N ALA A 86 13.70 -3.15 -7.97
CA ALA A 86 12.34 -3.68 -7.93
C ALA A 86 12.29 -5.18 -8.25
N PHE A 87 13.07 -5.65 -9.23
CA PHE A 87 13.20 -7.08 -9.54
C PHE A 87 13.80 -7.87 -8.37
N ALA A 88 14.84 -7.37 -7.72
CA ALA A 88 15.44 -8.02 -6.55
C ALA A 88 14.45 -8.13 -5.39
N ILE A 89 13.66 -7.08 -5.13
CA ILE A 89 12.54 -7.10 -4.17
C ILE A 89 11.50 -8.15 -4.57
N ALA A 90 10.99 -8.11 -5.80
CA ALA A 90 9.97 -9.02 -6.29
C ALA A 90 10.43 -10.49 -6.20
N ALA A 91 11.68 -10.78 -6.57
CA ALA A 91 12.27 -12.10 -6.47
C ALA A 91 12.45 -12.56 -5.01
N ALA A 92 12.87 -11.68 -4.09
CA ALA A 92 12.99 -11.99 -2.66
C ALA A 92 11.63 -12.32 -2.02
N HIS A 93 10.55 -11.71 -2.49
CA HIS A 93 9.17 -12.01 -2.08
C HIS A 93 8.52 -13.16 -2.86
N GLY A 94 9.26 -13.84 -3.75
CA GLY A 94 8.75 -14.96 -4.55
C GLY A 94 7.68 -14.58 -5.59
N LEU A 95 7.61 -13.31 -5.99
CA LEU A 95 6.66 -12.84 -6.99
C LEU A 95 7.00 -13.43 -8.37
N PRO A 96 6.01 -13.87 -9.17
CA PRO A 96 6.25 -14.60 -10.41
C PRO A 96 6.56 -13.64 -11.58
N VAL A 97 7.67 -12.91 -11.51
CA VAL A 97 8.07 -11.95 -12.56
C VAL A 97 8.36 -12.70 -13.87
N LEU A 98 7.63 -12.34 -14.92
CA LEU A 98 7.77 -12.86 -16.27
C LEU A 98 8.75 -12.02 -17.11
N SER A 99 8.69 -10.70 -17.00
CA SER A 99 9.65 -9.80 -17.65
C SER A 99 9.78 -8.45 -16.96
N LEU A 100 10.94 -7.81 -17.13
CA LEU A 100 11.21 -6.44 -16.74
C LEU A 100 11.70 -5.68 -17.97
N ARG A 101 11.14 -4.49 -18.24
CA ARG A 101 11.47 -3.65 -19.39
C ARG A 101 11.62 -2.21 -18.97
N ARG A 102 12.42 -1.45 -19.71
CA ARG A 102 12.47 0.01 -19.62
C ARG A 102 11.90 0.58 -20.92
N ILE A 103 10.80 1.31 -20.81
CA ILE A 103 9.98 1.73 -21.94
C ILE A 103 9.88 3.25 -22.02
N TRP A 104 9.57 3.74 -23.22
CA TRP A 104 9.10 5.09 -23.48
C TRP A 104 7.76 4.96 -24.22
N THR A 105 6.77 5.75 -23.82
CA THR A 105 5.51 5.87 -24.56
C THR A 105 5.61 7.02 -25.56
N VAL A 106 4.66 7.08 -26.51
CA VAL A 106 4.50 8.22 -27.41
C VAL A 106 3.11 8.78 -27.17
N ASP A 107 3.04 9.92 -26.48
CA ASP A 107 1.81 10.57 -26.06
C ASP A 107 1.73 11.93 -26.77
N ASP A 108 0.62 12.20 -27.45
CA ASP A 108 0.44 13.37 -28.35
C ASP A 108 1.57 13.63 -29.37
N GLY A 109 2.34 12.58 -29.71
CA GLY A 109 3.47 12.63 -30.63
C GLY A 109 4.83 12.90 -29.98
N GLU A 110 4.88 13.09 -28.67
CA GLU A 110 6.10 13.30 -27.88
C GLU A 110 6.53 12.04 -27.12
N LEU A 111 7.83 11.89 -26.84
CA LEU A 111 8.35 10.74 -26.08
C LEU A 111 8.22 10.98 -24.58
N THR A 112 7.40 10.17 -23.91
CA THR A 112 7.20 10.23 -22.46
C THR A 112 7.95 9.11 -21.74
N GLY A 113 8.42 9.40 -20.52
CA GLY A 113 9.13 8.46 -19.65
C GLY A 113 10.61 8.81 -19.46
N PRO A 114 11.51 7.82 -19.24
CA PRO A 114 11.25 6.39 -19.23
C PRO A 114 10.45 5.90 -18.03
N LEU A 115 9.63 4.88 -18.27
CA LEU A 115 9.02 4.05 -17.23
C LEU A 115 9.74 2.71 -17.13
N TRP A 116 9.70 2.09 -15.95
CA TRP A 116 9.92 0.66 -15.81
C TRP A 116 8.58 -0.06 -15.89
N GLU A 117 8.55 -1.18 -16.60
CA GLU A 117 7.39 -2.07 -16.73
C GLU A 117 7.80 -3.47 -16.24
N MET A 118 7.08 -3.98 -15.24
CA MET A 118 7.25 -5.33 -14.70
C MET A 118 5.97 -6.13 -14.94
N VAL A 119 6.11 -7.25 -15.64
CA VAL A 119 5.02 -8.15 -16.00
C VAL A 119 5.13 -9.43 -15.17
N PHE A 120 4.02 -9.96 -14.68
CA PHE A 120 3.94 -11.15 -13.85
C PHE A 120 3.22 -12.30 -14.58
N ALA A 121 3.69 -13.54 -14.40
CA ALA A 121 3.17 -14.70 -15.12
C ALA A 121 1.75 -15.14 -14.68
N LYS A 122 1.24 -14.63 -13.56
CA LYS A 122 -0.10 -14.91 -13.02
C LYS A 122 -0.55 -13.82 -12.06
N LYS A 123 -1.87 -13.64 -11.93
CA LYS A 123 -2.50 -12.79 -10.92
C LYS A 123 -2.08 -13.23 -9.51
N ALA A 124 -2.06 -12.30 -8.57
CA ALA A 124 -1.95 -12.63 -7.16
C ALA A 124 -3.12 -13.53 -6.75
N GLN A 125 -2.82 -14.51 -5.89
CA GLN A 125 -3.84 -15.34 -5.26
C GLN A 125 -4.20 -14.68 -3.92
N SER A 126 -5.49 -14.42 -3.72
CA SER A 126 -6.10 -13.95 -2.47
C SER A 126 -6.25 -15.10 -1.47
#